data_AF-A0A6S6UAJ6-F1
#
_entry.id   AF-A0A6S6UAJ6-F1
#
_cell.length_a   1.000
_cell.length_b   1.000
_cell.length_c   1.000
_cell.angle_alpha   90.00
_cell.angle_beta   90.00
_cell.angle_gamma   90.00
#
_symmetry.space_group_name_H-M   'P 1'
#
loop_
_entity.id
_entity.type
_entity.pdbx_description
1 polymer ?
#
loop_
_entity_poly.entity_id
_entity_poly.type
_entity_poly.pdbx_seq_one_letter_code
_entity_poly.pdbx_strand_id
1 'polypeptide(L)'
;MNRRFGLALALLLPIALLAGNTWMHYQQRVTGSTVILPIEGFDPRDLLSGHYLIYQIDYGITENNNCPTSDIAANLCLSPERRIYPIDELPESCTQFMRGNCNTNAQFISGLERFYIPQQYAEVLDEKVRNRQGKLVISVDQTGNAGITDLHIDDQPWKEFIAE
;
A
#
# COMPACT_ATOMS: atom_id res chain seq x y z
N MET A 1 -33.14 32.67 8.53
CA MET A 1 -32.84 31.36 7.90
C MET A 1 -33.90 30.37 8.35
N ASN A 2 -34.64 29.74 7.42
CA ASN A 2 -35.75 28.85 7.78
C ASN A 2 -35.22 27.67 8.62
N ARG A 3 -35.75 27.48 9.84
CA ARG A 3 -35.29 26.43 10.78
C ARG A 3 -35.30 25.03 10.13
N ARG A 4 -36.25 24.77 9.24
CA ARG A 4 -36.31 23.52 8.44
C ARG A 4 -35.13 23.37 7.48
N PHE A 5 -34.67 24.47 6.88
CA PHE A 5 -33.49 24.48 6.00
C PHE A 5 -32.20 24.24 6.80
N GLY A 6 -32.07 24.86 7.98
CA GLY A 6 -30.94 24.62 8.88
C GLY A 6 -30.84 23.15 9.33
N LEU A 7 -31.98 22.53 9.65
CA LEU A 7 -32.04 21.10 10.00
C LEU A 7 -31.69 20.19 8.81
N ALA A 8 -32.20 20.51 7.61
CA ALA A 8 -31.87 19.74 6.40
C ALA A 8 -30.37 19.84 6.06
N LEU A 9 -29.78 21.03 6.16
CA LEU A 9 -28.36 21.24 5.91
C LEU A 9 -27.49 20.50 6.93
N ALA A 10 -27.87 20.53 8.22
CA ALA A 10 -27.14 19.81 9.27
C ALA A 10 -27.13 18.29 9.05
N LEU A 11 -28.17 17.74 8.39
CA LEU A 11 -28.28 16.32 8.08
C LEU A 11 -27.56 15.94 6.78
N LEU A 12 -27.61 16.81 5.77
CA LEU A 12 -26.97 16.56 4.46
C LEU A 12 -25.46 16.81 4.47
N LEU A 13 -24.97 17.76 5.25
CA LEU A 13 -23.55 18.10 5.30
C LEU A 13 -22.63 16.91 5.64
N PRO A 14 -22.86 16.11 6.70
CA PRO A 14 -21.99 14.96 6.98
C PRO A 14 -22.06 13.89 5.88
N ILE A 15 -23.23 13.68 5.25
CA ILE A 15 -23.39 12.71 4.15
C ILE A 15 -22.58 13.17 2.93
N ALA A 16 -22.67 14.45 2.58
CA ALA A 16 -21.92 15.02 1.45
C ALA A 16 -20.40 14.95 1.68
N LEU A 17 -19.94 15.22 2.90
CA LEU A 17 -18.53 15.11 3.26
C LEU A 17 -18.02 13.66 3.17
N LEU A 18 -18.78 12.70 3.70
CA LEU A 18 -18.44 11.29 3.61
C LEU A 18 -18.43 10.80 2.15
N ALA A 19 -19.44 11.17 1.36
CA ALA A 19 -19.51 10.83 -0.06
C ALA A 19 -18.36 11.44 -0.87
N GLY A 20 -17.96 12.68 -0.57
CA GLY A 20 -16.78 13.31 -1.18
C GLY A 20 -15.49 12.58 -0.83
N ASN A 21 -15.34 12.16 0.43
CA ASN A 21 -14.16 11.42 0.89
C ASN A 21 -14.06 10.03 0.24
N THR A 22 -15.16 9.28 0.17
CA THR A 22 -15.17 7.97 -0.49
C THR A 22 -14.91 8.08 -1.98
N TRP A 23 -15.45 9.10 -2.65
CA TRP A 23 -15.17 9.38 -4.06
C TRP A 23 -13.69 9.67 -4.31
N MET A 24 -13.05 10.47 -3.45
CA MET A 24 -11.63 10.78 -3.55
C MET A 24 -10.77 9.51 -3.46
N HIS A 25 -11.04 8.64 -2.48
CA HIS A 25 -10.32 7.37 -2.34
C HIS A 25 -10.60 6.38 -3.48
N TYR A 26 -11.83 6.38 -4.02
CA TYR A 26 -12.16 5.57 -5.19
C TYR A 26 -11.35 6.01 -6.42
N GLN A 27 -11.29 7.33 -6.68
CA GLN A 27 -10.51 7.87 -7.79
C GLN A 27 -9.03 7.51 -7.67
N GLN A 28 -8.43 7.64 -6.48
CA GLN A 28 -7.05 7.23 -6.22
C GLN A 28 -6.76 5.77 -6.61
N ARG A 29 -7.72 4.86 -6.40
CA ARG A 29 -7.57 3.44 -6.77
C ARG A 29 -7.77 3.16 -8.26
N VAL A 30 -8.59 3.94 -8.95
CA VAL A 30 -8.96 3.70 -10.36
C VAL A 30 -8.02 4.40 -11.33
N THR A 31 -7.52 5.59 -10.98
CA THR A 31 -6.64 6.37 -11.88
C THR A 31 -5.17 6.01 -11.74
N GLY A 32 -4.81 5.24 -10.72
CA GLY A 32 -3.42 4.85 -10.49
C GLY A 32 -2.98 3.74 -11.42
N SER A 33 -1.68 3.75 -11.70
CA SER A 33 -1.00 2.67 -12.41
C SER A 33 -0.84 1.45 -11.50
N THR A 34 -1.20 0.27 -12.00
CA THR A 34 -1.04 -0.99 -11.26
C THR A 34 0.42 -1.43 -11.25
N VAL A 35 0.94 -1.73 -10.07
CA VAL A 35 2.29 -2.26 -9.85
C VAL A 35 2.20 -3.51 -9.00
N ILE A 36 2.95 -4.53 -9.36
CA ILE A 36 3.02 -5.81 -8.63
C ILE A 36 4.37 -5.88 -7.94
N LEU A 37 4.36 -6.04 -6.62
CA LEU A 37 5.56 -6.13 -5.80
C LEU A 37 5.62 -7.49 -5.12
N PRO A 38 6.75 -8.23 -5.25
CA PRO A 38 6.92 -9.50 -4.55
C PRO A 38 7.02 -9.31 -3.03
N ILE A 39 6.56 -10.32 -2.29
CA ILE A 39 6.72 -10.39 -0.85
C ILE A 39 7.95 -11.26 -0.53
N GLU A 40 8.94 -10.71 0.17
CA GLU A 40 10.24 -11.37 0.40
C GLU A 40 10.27 -12.23 1.68
N GLY A 41 9.44 -11.85 2.65
CA GLY A 41 9.47 -12.45 3.98
C GLY A 41 8.24 -12.14 4.82
N PHE A 42 8.10 -12.91 5.89
CA PHE A 42 7.05 -12.81 6.89
C PHE A 42 7.70 -12.44 8.24
N ASP A 43 7.13 -11.48 8.98
CA ASP A 43 7.59 -11.17 10.34
C ASP A 43 6.79 -12.01 11.36
N PRO A 44 7.35 -13.09 11.92
CA PRO A 44 6.63 -14.03 12.79
C PRO A 44 6.35 -13.49 14.20
N ARG A 45 6.68 -12.24 14.51
CA ARG A 45 6.57 -11.69 15.88
C ARG A 45 5.16 -11.33 16.31
N ASP A 46 4.16 -11.44 15.43
CA ASP A 46 2.79 -11.05 15.74
C ASP A 46 1.78 -12.20 15.57
N LEU A 47 1.89 -13.21 16.44
CA LEU A 47 0.94 -14.32 16.56
C LEU A 47 -0.46 -13.88 17.03
N LEU A 48 -0.66 -12.59 17.33
CA LEU A 48 -1.92 -11.98 17.74
C LEU A 48 -2.47 -10.97 16.73
N SER A 49 -1.88 -10.89 15.53
CA SER A 49 -2.31 -9.98 14.45
C SER A 49 -3.78 -10.14 14.08
N GLY A 50 -4.35 -11.31 14.39
CA GLY A 50 -5.74 -11.67 14.14
C GLY A 50 -6.06 -11.61 12.66
N HIS A 51 -6.55 -10.46 12.21
CA HIS A 51 -7.08 -10.25 10.86
C HIS A 51 -6.11 -9.55 9.91
N TYR A 52 -4.82 -9.48 10.24
CA TYR A 52 -3.82 -8.86 9.37
C TYR A 52 -2.68 -9.82 9.08
N LEU A 53 -2.38 -9.96 7.79
CA LEU A 53 -1.14 -10.51 7.29
C LEU A 53 -0.08 -9.41 7.33
N ILE A 54 1.04 -9.66 7.99
CA ILE A 54 2.19 -8.75 8.07
C ILE A 54 3.34 -9.33 7.27
N TYR A 55 3.90 -8.54 6.35
CA TYR A 55 4.94 -9.00 5.43
C TYR A 55 5.95 -7.92 5.06
N GLN A 56 7.07 -8.36 4.51
CA GLN A 56 8.11 -7.49 3.96
C GLN A 56 7.99 -7.46 2.43
N ILE A 57 7.97 -6.26 1.88
CA ILE A 57 7.85 -6.03 0.44
C ILE A 57 9.25 -5.90 -0.15
N ASP A 58 9.53 -6.66 -1.20
CA ASP A 58 10.71 -6.43 -2.02
C ASP A 58 10.36 -5.41 -3.11
N TYR A 59 10.90 -4.21 -2.95
CA TYR A 59 10.75 -3.11 -3.89
C TYR A 59 11.66 -3.25 -5.12
N GLY A 60 12.53 -4.27 -5.19
CA GLY A 60 13.45 -4.53 -6.28
C GLY A 60 14.53 -3.45 -6.43
N ILE A 61 15.04 -2.96 -5.31
CA ILE A 61 16.05 -1.89 -5.26
C ILE A 61 17.44 -2.53 -5.21
N THR A 62 18.39 -1.99 -5.98
CA THR A 62 19.79 -2.43 -5.95
C THR A 62 20.55 -1.79 -4.78
N GLU A 63 21.65 -2.41 -4.32
CA GLU A 63 22.40 -1.95 -3.13
C GLU A 63 22.84 -0.47 -3.18
N ASN A 64 23.11 0.07 -4.37
CA ASN A 64 23.54 1.47 -4.56
C ASN A 64 22.39 2.49 -4.59
N ASN A 65 21.15 2.01 -4.63
CA ASN A 65 19.93 2.82 -4.80
C ASN A 65 19.03 2.78 -3.55
N ASN A 66 19.58 2.32 -2.42
CA ASN A 66 18.87 2.04 -1.18
C ASN A 66 18.60 3.31 -0.34
N CYS A 67 17.85 3.11 0.75
CA CYS A 67 17.62 4.13 1.75
C CYS A 67 18.94 4.51 2.46
N PRO A 68 19.15 5.79 2.79
CA PRO A 68 20.17 6.14 3.78
C PRO A 68 19.83 5.54 5.15
N THR A 69 20.85 5.35 5.99
CA THR A 69 20.70 4.89 7.38
C THR A 69 20.20 6.00 8.32
N SER A 70 19.12 6.68 7.93
CA SER A 70 18.50 7.79 8.67
C SER A 70 17.00 7.77 8.51
N ASP A 71 16.29 8.24 9.53
CA ASP A 71 14.84 8.39 9.49
C ASP A 71 14.46 9.65 8.70
N ILE A 72 14.04 9.45 7.45
CA ILE A 72 13.70 10.53 6.52
C ILE A 72 12.46 10.18 5.67
N ALA A 73 11.67 11.20 5.34
CA ALA A 73 10.64 11.06 4.32
C ALA A 73 11.30 10.88 2.95
N ALA A 74 10.85 9.88 2.19
CA ALA A 74 11.48 9.48 0.95
C ALA A 74 10.45 9.08 -0.11
N ASN A 75 10.86 9.20 -1.37
CA ASN A 75 10.12 8.72 -2.53
C ASN A 75 10.88 7.55 -3.15
N LEU A 76 10.17 6.46 -3.43
CA LEU A 76 10.67 5.38 -4.27
C LEU A 76 10.26 5.65 -5.72
N CYS A 77 11.23 5.92 -6.58
CA CYS A 77 11.01 5.92 -8.02
C CYS A 77 10.77 4.49 -8.51
N LEU A 78 9.76 4.29 -9.35
CA LEU A 78 9.38 3.00 -9.95
C LEU A 78 9.78 2.92 -11.42
N SER A 79 9.83 4.06 -12.12
CA SER A 79 10.20 4.17 -13.53
C SER A 79 10.97 5.48 -13.80
N PRO A 80 12.12 5.45 -14.50
CA PRO A 80 12.63 4.33 -15.31
C PRO A 80 13.44 3.28 -14.53
N GLU A 81 14.03 3.65 -13.40
CA GLU A 81 14.82 2.75 -12.56
C GLU A 81 14.32 2.81 -11.12
N ARG A 82 14.33 1.65 -10.44
CA ARG A 82 13.91 1.57 -9.05
C ARG A 82 14.98 2.12 -8.12
N ARG A 83 14.69 3.29 -7.54
CA ARG A 83 15.63 4.00 -6.67
C ARG A 83 14.92 4.90 -5.68
N ILE A 84 15.50 4.99 -4.48
CA ILE A 84 14.99 5.85 -3.42
C ILE A 84 15.68 7.21 -3.48
N TYR A 85 14.87 8.25 -3.30
CA TYR A 85 15.28 9.63 -3.20
C TYR A 85 14.68 10.27 -1.95
N PRO A 86 15.41 11.15 -1.25
CA PRO A 86 14.79 12.09 -0.31
C PRO A 86 13.64 12.86 -0.98
N ILE A 87 12.64 13.28 -0.20
CA ILE A 87 11.43 13.92 -0.75
C ILE A 87 11.73 15.14 -1.65
N ASP A 88 12.77 15.90 -1.31
CA ASP A 88 13.16 17.14 -2.00
C ASP A 88 14.13 16.91 -3.19
N GLU A 89 14.55 15.66 -3.43
CA GLU A 89 15.57 15.30 -4.43
C GLU A 89 15.03 14.37 -5.52
N LEU A 90 13.71 14.24 -5.65
CA LEU A 90 13.11 13.42 -6.69
C LEU A 90 13.39 14.02 -8.08
N PRO A 91 14.08 13.30 -8.99
CA PRO A 91 14.42 13.84 -10.29
C PRO A 91 13.19 13.94 -11.20
N GLU A 92 13.17 14.94 -12.08
CA GLU A 92 12.09 15.11 -13.09
C GLU A 92 11.98 13.92 -14.06
N SER A 93 13.06 13.14 -14.22
CA SER A 93 13.05 11.92 -15.03
C SER A 93 12.23 10.79 -14.41
N CYS A 94 11.92 10.86 -13.10
CA CYS A 94 11.09 9.88 -12.44
C CYS A 94 9.61 10.11 -12.76
N THR A 95 9.07 9.33 -13.69
CA THR A 95 7.70 9.50 -14.19
C THR A 95 6.65 8.83 -13.31
N GLN A 96 7.07 7.85 -12.51
CA GLN A 96 6.22 7.08 -11.62
C GLN A 96 6.99 6.83 -10.34
N PHE A 97 6.42 7.25 -9.21
CA PHE A 97 7.04 7.10 -7.89
C PHE A 97 5.99 6.81 -6.84
N MET A 98 6.40 6.35 -5.67
CA MET A 98 5.55 6.18 -4.50
C MET A 98 6.19 6.80 -3.26
N ARG A 99 5.36 7.36 -2.38
CA ARG A 99 5.80 7.97 -1.12
C ARG A 99 6.01 6.91 -0.04
N GLY A 100 6.94 7.17 0.86
CA GLY A 100 7.20 6.37 2.04
C GLY A 100 8.21 7.05 2.95
N ASN A 101 8.86 6.27 3.82
CA ASN A 101 9.91 6.75 4.71
C ASN A 101 11.05 5.73 4.74
N CYS A 102 12.27 6.23 4.87
CA CYS A 102 13.42 5.40 5.24
C CYS A 102 13.54 5.34 6.75
N ASN A 103 13.89 4.18 7.30
CA ASN A 103 14.20 4.04 8.72
C ASN A 103 15.71 4.00 8.98
N THR A 104 16.11 3.99 10.25
CA THR A 104 17.52 3.89 10.66
C THR A 104 18.21 2.59 10.21
N ASN A 105 17.45 1.56 9.83
CA ASN A 105 17.94 0.29 9.32
C ASN A 105 18.08 0.27 7.79
N ALA A 106 18.03 1.44 7.13
CA ALA A 106 18.06 1.57 5.67
C ALA A 106 16.95 0.79 4.95
N GLN A 107 15.79 0.62 5.59
CA GLN A 107 14.60 0.01 4.99
C GLN A 107 13.61 1.08 4.57
N PHE A 108 13.04 0.90 3.39
CA PHE A 108 11.93 1.71 2.91
C PHE A 108 10.61 1.15 3.41
N ILE A 109 9.80 2.01 4.02
CA ILE A 109 8.49 1.69 4.57
C ILE A 109 7.46 2.54 3.82
N SER A 110 6.55 1.87 3.12
CA SER A 110 5.48 2.52 2.36
C SER A 110 4.16 2.61 3.14
N GLY A 111 4.04 1.88 4.25
CA GLY A 111 2.79 1.72 4.99
C GLY A 111 1.88 0.63 4.41
N LEU A 112 2.35 -0.11 3.40
CA LEU A 112 1.61 -1.19 2.73
C LEU A 112 1.99 -2.59 3.24
N GLU A 113 2.77 -2.67 4.32
CA GLU A 113 3.31 -3.91 4.91
C GLU A 113 2.26 -4.74 5.67
N ARG A 114 0.98 -4.34 5.60
CA ARG A 114 -0.15 -4.98 6.27
C ARG A 114 -1.32 -5.13 5.32
N PHE A 115 -1.89 -6.34 5.27
CA PHE A 115 -3.09 -6.64 4.49
C PHE A 115 -4.15 -7.33 5.35
N TYR A 116 -5.39 -6.84 5.28
CA TYR A 116 -6.48 -7.43 6.05
C TYR A 116 -6.94 -8.74 5.41
N ILE A 117 -7.02 -9.79 6.22
CA ILE A 117 -7.54 -11.10 5.83
C ILE A 117 -8.52 -11.64 6.90
N PRO A 118 -9.61 -12.32 6.51
CA PRO A 118 -10.47 -12.99 7.48
C PRO A 118 -9.71 -14.06 8.26
N GLN A 119 -9.93 -14.14 9.57
CA GLN A 119 -9.25 -15.07 10.48
C GLN A 119 -9.22 -16.52 9.98
N GLN A 120 -10.33 -16.97 9.39
CA GLN A 120 -10.50 -18.35 8.93
C GLN A 120 -9.50 -18.77 7.83
N TYR A 121 -8.88 -17.80 7.15
CA TYR A 121 -7.88 -18.04 6.10
C TYR A 121 -6.46 -17.63 6.53
N ALA A 122 -6.29 -17.14 7.77
CA ALA A 122 -5.01 -16.60 8.24
C ALA A 122 -3.89 -17.62 8.16
N GLU A 123 -4.09 -18.82 8.70
CA GLU A 123 -3.05 -19.86 8.74
C GLU A 123 -2.57 -20.27 7.34
N VAL A 124 -3.51 -20.50 6.41
CA VAL A 124 -3.18 -20.92 5.04
C VAL A 124 -2.46 -19.81 4.27
N LEU A 125 -2.95 -18.57 4.36
CA LEU A 125 -2.34 -17.44 3.67
C LEU A 125 -0.97 -17.07 4.27
N ASP A 126 -0.83 -17.14 5.60
CA ASP A 126 0.44 -16.95 6.30
C ASP A 126 1.50 -17.94 5.82
N GLU A 127 1.14 -19.22 5.69
CA GLU A 127 2.03 -20.27 5.20
C GLU A 127 2.52 -19.96 3.77
N LYS A 128 1.60 -19.60 2.88
CA LYS A 128 1.91 -19.29 1.47
C LYS A 128 2.82 -18.08 1.32
N VAL A 129 2.54 -17.03 2.09
CA VAL A 129 3.35 -15.82 2.10
C VAL A 129 4.73 -16.09 2.67
N ARG A 130 4.82 -16.90 3.73
CA ARG A 130 6.11 -17.36 4.30
C ARG A 130 6.94 -18.16 3.31
N ASN A 131 6.29 -18.93 2.44
CA ASN A 131 6.94 -19.69 1.37
C ASN A 131 7.27 -18.85 0.12
N ARG A 132 7.21 -17.51 0.21
CA ARG A 132 7.53 -16.57 -0.88
C ARG A 132 6.61 -16.70 -2.11
N GLN A 133 5.37 -17.12 -1.89
CA GLN A 133 4.37 -17.28 -2.95
C GLN A 133 3.44 -16.07 -3.08
N GLY A 134 3.62 -15.05 -2.22
CA GLY A 134 2.79 -13.85 -2.19
C GLY A 134 3.33 -12.72 -3.06
N LYS A 135 2.43 -12.03 -3.76
CA LYS A 135 2.68 -10.78 -4.48
C LYS A 135 1.61 -9.76 -4.13
N LEU A 136 2.02 -8.55 -3.81
CA LEU A 136 1.11 -7.45 -3.53
C LEU A 136 0.78 -6.71 -4.83
N VAL A 137 -0.51 -6.49 -5.08
CA VAL A 137 -0.97 -5.65 -6.19
C VAL A 137 -1.36 -4.30 -5.62
N ILE A 138 -0.70 -3.25 -6.11
CA ILE A 138 -0.92 -1.88 -5.65
C ILE A 138 -1.31 -0.98 -6.83
N SER A 139 -2.09 0.05 -6.53
CA SER A 139 -2.34 1.18 -7.43
C SER A 139 -1.56 2.37 -6.93
N VAL A 140 -0.76 2.98 -7.81
CA VAL A 140 0.04 4.19 -7.50
C VAL A 140 -0.47 5.35 -8.35
N ASP A 141 -0.92 6.42 -7.71
CA ASP A 141 -1.38 7.64 -8.40
C ASP A 141 -0.22 8.53 -8.85
N GLN A 142 -0.52 9.54 -9.68
CA GLN A 142 0.49 10.47 -10.21
C GLN A 142 1.18 11.32 -9.14
N THR A 143 0.59 11.41 -7.95
CA THR A 143 1.21 12.11 -6.82
C THR A 143 2.09 11.16 -6.01
N GLY A 144 2.06 9.86 -6.27
CA GLY A 144 2.80 8.84 -5.53
C GLY A 144 2.09 8.33 -4.29
N ASN A 145 0.78 8.54 -4.15
CA ASN A 145 0.02 7.78 -3.16
C ASN A 145 -0.19 6.37 -3.69
N ALA A 146 0.10 5.38 -2.85
CA ALA A 146 -0.07 3.98 -3.17
C ALA A 146 -1.16 3.37 -2.29
N GLY A 147 -1.96 2.48 -2.86
CA GLY A 147 -2.98 1.73 -2.14
C GLY A 147 -3.03 0.29 -2.61
N ILE A 148 -3.18 -0.64 -1.66
CA ILE A 148 -3.34 -2.06 -1.96
C ILE A 148 -4.66 -2.28 -2.68
N THR A 149 -4.61 -2.90 -3.85
CA THR A 149 -5.79 -3.32 -4.61
C THR A 149 -6.08 -4.80 -4.40
N ASP A 150 -5.05 -5.64 -4.35
CA ASP A 150 -5.22 -7.07 -4.11
C ASP A 150 -3.95 -7.74 -3.57
N LEU A 151 -4.11 -8.99 -3.12
CA LEU A 151 -3.03 -9.92 -2.79
C LEU A 151 -3.11 -11.11 -3.73
N HIS A 152 -2.02 -11.42 -4.42
CA HIS A 152 -1.92 -12.61 -5.26
C HIS A 152 -1.10 -13.69 -4.55
N ILE A 153 -1.58 -14.93 -4.59
CA ILE A 153 -0.89 -16.13 -4.14
C ILE A 153 -0.71 -17.03 -5.37
N ASP A 154 0.51 -17.47 -5.66
CA ASP A 154 0.81 -18.30 -6.84
C ASP A 154 0.27 -17.69 -8.16
N ASP A 155 0.41 -16.36 -8.30
CA ASP A 155 -0.06 -15.55 -9.44
C ASP A 155 -1.59 -15.46 -9.63
N GLN A 156 -2.37 -15.91 -8.66
CA GLN A 156 -3.84 -15.80 -8.65
C GLN A 156 -4.34 -14.94 -7.49
N PRO A 157 -5.49 -14.26 -7.61
CA PRO A 157 -6.11 -13.53 -6.50
C PRO A 157 -6.34 -14.45 -5.29
N TRP A 158 -5.98 -14.00 -4.09
CA TRP A 158 -6.08 -14.82 -2.88
C TRP A 158 -7.50 -15.36 -2.62
N LYS A 159 -8.54 -14.64 -3.05
CA LYS A 159 -9.94 -15.06 -2.91
C LYS A 159 -10.29 -16.25 -3.80
N GLU A 160 -9.67 -16.35 -4.97
CA GLU A 160 -9.84 -17.48 -5.87
C GLU A 160 -9.07 -18.67 -5.32
N PHE A 161 -7.83 -18.44 -4.86
CA PHE A 161 -6.98 -19.46 -4.25
C PHE A 161 -7.64 -20.19 -3.06
N ILE A 162 -8.36 -19.48 -2.19
CA ILE A 162 -9.06 -20.09 -1.04
C ILE A 162 -10.44 -20.68 -1.36
N ALA A 163 -10.98 -20.41 -2.55
CA ALA A 163 -12.27 -20.93 -2.97
C ALA A 163 -12.16 -22.31 -3.64
N GLU A 164 -10.94 -22.74 -3.94
CA GLU A 164 -10.56 -24.05 -4.50
C GLU A 164 -10.27 -25.07 -3.39
#